data_AF-A0A523FH81-F1
#
_entry.id   AF-A0A523FH81-F1
#
_cell.length_a   1.000
_cell.length_b   1.000
_cell.length_c   1.000
_cell.angle_alpha   90.00
_cell.angle_beta   90.00
_cell.angle_gamma   90.00
#
_symmetry.space_group_name_H-M   'P 1'
#
loop_
_entity.id
_entity.type
_entity.pdbx_description
1 polymer ?
#
loop_
_entity_poly.entity_id
_entity_poly.type
_entity_poly.pdbx_seq_one_letter_code
_entity_poly.pdbx_strand_id
1 'polypeptide(L)' 'MSWAKIAVLIAAMALGGFLFRYGSVDPCEWLRHDMTAKTGLPRIMVDAAVQVRLRGEMTAGNCFGEWLRFHTNGEK' A
#
# COMPACT_ATOMS: atom_id res chain seq x y z
N MET A 1 9.34 19.32 -24.32
CA MET A 1 9.72 18.20 -23.42
C MET A 1 8.95 16.96 -23.89
N SER A 2 9.59 15.81 -24.11
CA SER A 2 8.88 14.61 -24.59
C SER A 2 7.96 14.07 -23.49
N TRP A 3 6.75 13.64 -23.84
CA TRP A 3 5.81 13.00 -22.91
C TRP A 3 6.42 11.81 -22.18
N ALA A 4 7.33 11.07 -22.82
CA ALA A 4 8.06 9.98 -22.18
C ALA A 4 8.91 10.46 -20.99
N LYS A 5 9.55 11.63 -21.08
CA LYS A 5 10.35 12.19 -19.98
C LYS A 5 9.46 12.60 -18.81
N ILE A 6 8.29 13.14 -19.10
CA ILE A 6 7.30 13.53 -18.09
C ILE A 6 6.79 12.29 -17.36
N ALA A 7 6.41 11.23 -18.10
CA ALA A 7 5.95 9.97 -17.51
C ALA A 7 7.01 9.33 -16.59
N VAL A 8 8.28 9.32 -17.01
CA VAL A 8 9.39 8.82 -16.19
C VAL A 8 9.55 9.63 -14.91
N LEU A 9 9.47 10.95 -14.99
CA LEU A 9 9.57 11.81 -13.80
C LEU A 9 8.43 11.56 -12.80
N ILE A 10 7.19 11.39 -13.29
CA ILE A 10 6.03 11.07 -12.44
C ILE A 10 6.22 9.71 -11.78
N ALA A 11 6.64 8.69 -12.54
CA ALA A 11 6.90 7.35 -11.99
C ALA A 11 8.01 7.38 -10.93
N ALA A 12 9.11 8.11 -11.19
CA ALA A 12 10.20 8.27 -10.23
C ALA A 12 9.75 8.98 -8.95
N MET A 13 8.93 10.04 -9.07
CA MET A 13 8.37 10.75 -7.92
C MET A 13 7.41 9.87 -7.11
N ALA A 14 6.54 9.10 -7.78
CA ALA A 14 5.65 8.17 -7.11
C ALA A 14 6.44 7.10 -6.34
N LEU A 15 7.37 6.41 -7.01
CA LEU A 15 8.23 5.39 -6.39
C LEU A 15 9.05 5.97 -5.24
N GLY A 16 9.62 7.17 -5.42
CA GLY A 16 10.34 7.88 -4.37
C GLY A 16 9.44 8.19 -3.17
N GLY A 17 8.20 8.62 -3.40
CA GLY A 17 7.21 8.86 -2.36
C GLY A 17 6.83 7.60 -1.58
N PHE A 18 6.60 6.48 -2.28
CA PHE A 18 6.32 5.19 -1.64
C PHE A 18 7.51 4.69 -0.81
N LEU A 19 8.72 4.77 -1.34
CA LEU A 19 9.94 4.42 -0.61
C LEU A 19 10.15 5.31 0.62
N PHE A 20 9.95 6.62 0.49
CA PHE A 20 10.10 7.56 1.60
C PHE A 20 9.07 7.30 2.72
N ARG A 21 7.82 7.01 2.36
CA ARG A 21 6.74 6.81 3.33
C ARG A 21 6.76 5.42 3.97
N TYR A 22 6.98 4.38 3.19
CA TYR A 22 6.81 2.99 3.63
C TYR A 22 8.12 2.22 3.77
N GLY A 23 9.24 2.77 3.28
CA GLY A 23 10.52 2.05 3.21
C GLY A 23 10.53 0.89 2.22
N SER A 24 9.45 0.71 1.45
CA SER A 24 9.24 -0.45 0.57
C SER A 24 8.40 -0.05 -0.65
N VAL A 25 8.58 -0.79 -1.74
CA VAL A 25 7.69 -0.75 -2.91
C VAL A 25 6.65 -1.88 -2.90
N ASP A 26 6.63 -2.70 -1.85
CA ASP A 26 5.68 -3.80 -1.68
C ASP A 26 4.31 -3.26 -1.19
N PRO A 27 3.23 -3.44 -1.97
CA PRO A 27 1.89 -3.01 -1.58
C PRO A 27 1.38 -3.67 -0.29
N CYS A 28 1.84 -4.88 0.04
CA CYS A 28 1.46 -5.54 1.29
C CYS A 28 2.05 -4.82 2.50
N GLU A 29 3.28 -4.29 2.37
CA GLU A 29 3.89 -3.46 3.41
C GLU A 29 3.15 -2.14 3.59
N TRP A 30 2.70 -1.52 2.49
CA TRP A 30 1.89 -0.30 2.54
C TRP A 30 0.59 -0.51 3.32
N LEU A 31 -0.13 -1.59 2.97
CA LEU A 31 -1.38 -1.96 3.63
C LEU A 31 -1.19 -2.21 5.14
N ARG A 32 -0.18 -2.99 5.51
CA ARG A 32 0.13 -3.26 6.94
C ARG A 32 0.49 -1.99 7.68
N HIS A 33 1.34 -1.16 7.10
CA HIS A 33 1.78 0.08 7.71
C HIS A 33 0.60 1.01 7.99
N ASP A 34 -0.27 1.24 7.01
CA ASP A 34 -1.41 2.14 7.17
C ASP A 34 -2.50 1.56 8.07
N MET A 35 -2.75 0.24 8.03
CA MET A 35 -3.66 -0.41 8.97
C MET A 35 -3.15 -0.32 10.41
N THR A 36 -1.84 -0.52 10.63
CA THR A 36 -1.20 -0.35 11.93
C THR A 36 -1.37 1.09 12.43
N ALA A 37 -1.08 2.08 11.57
CA ALA A 37 -1.21 3.49 11.92
C ALA A 37 -2.65 3.90 12.23
N LYS A 38 -3.64 3.39 11.48
CA LYS A 38 -5.06 3.74 11.67
C LYS A 38 -5.71 3.06 12.87
N THR A 39 -5.35 1.81 13.15
CA THR A 39 -5.99 1.01 14.19
C THR A 39 -5.27 1.07 15.54
N GLY A 40 -3.97 1.42 15.54
CA GLY A 40 -3.13 1.33 16.73
C GLY A 40 -2.83 -0.11 17.18
N LEU A 41 -3.22 -1.12 16.41
CA LEU A 41 -3.01 -2.52 16.75
C LEU A 41 -1.54 -2.93 16.54
N PRO A 42 -1.03 -3.89 17.34
CA PRO A 42 0.27 -4.49 17.10
C PRO A 42 0.35 -5.12 15.72
N ARG A 43 1.53 -5.06 15.11
CA ARG A 43 1.77 -5.55 13.74
C ARG A 43 1.34 -7.00 13.52
N ILE A 44 1.54 -7.88 14.50
CA ILE A 44 1.13 -9.30 14.44
C ILE A 44 -0.40 -9.44 14.24
N MET A 45 -1.19 -8.59 14.90
CA MET A 45 -2.65 -8.61 14.75
C MET A 45 -3.07 -8.08 13.38
N VAL A 46 -2.39 -7.05 12.89
CA VAL A 46 -2.61 -6.50 11.54
C VAL A 46 -2.25 -7.53 10.47
N ASP A 47 -1.14 -8.26 10.63
CA ASP A 47 -0.73 -9.31 9.70
C ASP A 47 -1.79 -10.41 9.60
N ALA A 48 -2.32 -10.87 10.75
CA ALA A 48 -3.41 -11.83 10.77
C ALA A 48 -4.68 -11.26 10.11
N ALA A 49 -5.03 -10.00 10.38
CA ALA A 49 -6.20 -9.35 9.78
C ALA A 49 -6.07 -9.23 8.26
N VAL A 50 -4.88 -8.85 7.76
CA VAL A 50 -4.57 -8.79 6.32
C VAL A 50 -4.65 -10.18 5.70
N GLN A 51 -4.08 -11.20 6.36
CA GLN A 51 -4.13 -12.57 5.87
C GLN A 51 -5.56 -13.10 5.77
N VAL A 52 -6.40 -12.83 6.77
CA VAL A 52 -7.83 -13.21 6.75
C VAL A 52 -8.58 -12.44 5.65
N ARG A 53 -8.36 -11.13 5.53
CA ARG A 53 -9.03 -10.30 4.52
C ARG A 53 -8.67 -10.70 3.09
N LEU A 54 -7.42 -11.06 2.86
CA LEU A 54 -6.91 -11.55 1.57
C LEU A 54 -7.12 -13.05 1.36
N ARG A 55 -7.79 -13.76 2.27
CA ARG A 55 -7.99 -15.22 2.22
C ARG A 55 -6.67 -16.00 2.03
N GLY A 56 -5.58 -15.48 2.57
CA GLY A 56 -4.23 -16.05 2.43
C GLY A 56 -3.49 -15.69 1.13
N GLU A 57 -4.14 -15.01 0.17
CA GLU A 57 -3.53 -14.66 -1.12
C GLU A 57 -2.77 -13.32 -1.06
N MET A 58 -1.58 -13.33 -0.46
CA MET A 58 -0.71 -12.15 -0.32
C MET A 58 0.09 -11.83 -1.59
N THR A 59 -0.61 -11.63 -2.71
CA THR A 59 0.01 -11.14 -3.95
C THR A 59 0.06 -9.62 -3.96
N ALA A 60 1.04 -9.04 -4.66
CA ALA A 60 1.16 -7.58 -4.78
C ALA A 60 -0.12 -6.92 -5.32
N GLY A 61 -0.80 -7.58 -6.29
CA GLY A 61 -2.06 -7.09 -6.85
C GLY A 61 -3.20 -7.09 -5.85
N ASN A 62 -3.36 -8.16 -5.08
CA ASN A 62 -4.40 -8.27 -4.06
C ASN A 62 -4.18 -7.26 -2.91
N CYS A 63 -2.95 -7.15 -2.43
CA CYS A 63 -2.57 -6.17 -1.42
C CYS A 63 -2.77 -4.74 -1.91
N PHE A 64 -2.38 -4.42 -3.14
CA PHE A 64 -2.61 -3.10 -3.73
C PHE A 64 -4.10 -2.78 -3.87
N GLY A 65 -4.91 -3.73 -4.32
CA GLY A 65 -6.36 -3.57 -4.43
C GLY A 65 -7.02 -3.29 -3.08
N GLU A 66 -6.62 -3.99 -2.02
CA GLU A 66 -7.13 -3.71 -0.67
C GLU A 66 -6.55 -2.43 -0.06
N TRP A 67 -5.29 -2.07 -0.33
CA TRP A 67 -4.72 -0.78 0.06
C TRP A 67 -5.49 0.38 -0.57
N LEU A 68 -5.84 0.27 -1.86
CA LEU A 68 -6.69 1.24 -2.54
C LEU A 68 -8.06 1.32 -1.86
N ARG A 69 -8.73 0.17 -1.65
CA ARG A 69 -10.03 0.12 -0.94
C ARG A 69 -9.98 0.74 0.45
N PHE A 70 -8.91 0.52 1.18
CA PHE A 70 -8.72 1.08 2.52
C PHE A 70 -8.66 2.61 2.52
N HIS A 71 -8.15 3.21 1.45
CA HIS A 71 -8.06 4.67 1.27
C HIS A 71 -9.29 5.27 0.57
N THR A 72 -9.93 4.54 -0.34
CA THR A 72 -11.11 5.03 -1.09
C THR A 72 -12.41 4.82 -0.33
N ASN A 73 -12.55 3.73 0.43
CA ASN A 73 -13.74 3.48 1.27
C ASN A 73 -13.68 4.23 2.62
N GLY A 74 -12.85 5.27 2.73
CA GLY A 74 -12.80 6.18 3.88
C GLY A 74 -13.95 7.19 3.93
N GLU A 75 -14.82 7.24 2.91
CA GLU A 75 -16.10 7.95 2.94
C GLU A 75 -17.26 6.98 3.21
N LYS A 76 -17.39 6.54 4.48
CA LYS A 76 -18.66 6.25 5.16
C LYS A 76 -18.44 5.91 6.62
#